data_AF-A0A7G8EQA4-F1
#
_entry.id   AF-A0A7G8EQA4-F1
#
_cell.length_a   1.000
_cell.length_b   1.000
_cell.length_c   1.000
_cell.angle_alpha   90.00
_cell.angle_beta   90.00
_cell.angle_gamma   90.00
#
_symmetry.space_group_name_H-M   'P 1'
#
loop_
_entity.id
_entity.type
_entity.pdbx_description
1 polymer ?
#
loop_
_entity_poly.entity_id
_entity_poly.type
_entity_poly.pdbx_seq_one_letter_code
_entity_poly.pdbx_strand_id
1 'polypeptide(L)'
;MTTAQLLEGFAGLTGSLMALWLLRLNRPDLAPAETAGPLTRLLQRPAVQGGLSRYVLEKGTAANLGLLALRLAIGLMMIHHGQDKLANPQAFADTYVAPLHLPFPLLLAYVAGFSEVVGSWLLILGLLTPLGALAITGTMAVAAYHHILTAGLNIYVLELVVLYLGGSLALLLLGPGRLSFDGAITAELVRESVDGPRDGRPAAQPQAVAVSAGQGA
;
A
#
# COMPACT_ATOMS: atom_id res chain seq x y z
N MET A 1 -21.07 14.59 -7.40
CA MET A 1 -21.12 13.77 -6.17
C MET A 1 -20.70 14.63 -5.00
N THR A 2 -21.41 14.59 -3.87
CA THR A 2 -21.03 15.38 -2.69
C THR A 2 -19.90 14.69 -1.93
N THR A 3 -19.09 15.44 -1.18
CA THR A 3 -18.02 14.90 -0.31
C THR A 3 -18.54 13.83 0.66
N ALA A 4 -19.80 13.94 1.08
CA ALA A 4 -20.49 12.97 1.94
C ALA A 4 -20.62 11.58 1.29
N GLN A 5 -20.99 11.50 0.01
CA GLN A 5 -21.21 10.22 -0.68
C GLN A 5 -19.92 9.40 -0.83
N LEU A 6 -18.78 10.07 -0.99
CA LEU A 6 -17.47 9.40 -1.05
C LEU A 6 -17.03 8.89 0.32
N LEU A 7 -17.28 9.66 1.39
CA LEU A 7 -17.02 9.22 2.76
C LEU A 7 -17.91 8.04 3.15
N GLU A 8 -19.18 8.04 2.74
CA GLU A 8 -20.12 6.94 2.98
C GLU A 8 -19.70 5.66 2.26
N GLY A 9 -19.35 5.74 0.97
CA GLY A 9 -18.85 4.58 0.20
C GLY A 9 -17.57 4.00 0.79
N PHE A 10 -16.65 4.87 1.22
CA PHE A 10 -15.40 4.46 1.84
C PHE A 10 -15.58 3.89 3.26
N ALA A 11 -16.46 4.48 4.07
CA ALA A 11 -16.83 3.96 5.39
C ALA A 11 -17.50 2.58 5.26
N GLY A 12 -18.34 2.38 4.24
CA GLY A 12 -18.93 1.08 3.93
C GLY A 12 -17.89 0.02 3.56
N LEU A 13 -16.92 0.38 2.71
CA LEU A 13 -15.83 -0.53 2.31
C LEU A 13 -14.94 -0.91 3.51
N THR A 14 -14.48 0.08 4.27
CA THR A 14 -13.61 -0.14 5.44
C THR A 14 -14.33 -0.90 6.55
N GLY A 15 -15.61 -0.59 6.81
CA GLY A 15 -16.47 -1.33 7.73
C GLY A 15 -16.68 -2.79 7.32
N SER A 16 -16.87 -3.06 6.02
CA SER A 16 -17.02 -4.43 5.51
C SER A 16 -15.72 -5.24 5.64
N LEU A 17 -14.57 -4.61 5.35
CA LEU A 17 -13.26 -5.25 5.53
C LEU A 17 -12.96 -5.53 7.01
N MET A 18 -13.30 -4.59 7.90
CA MET A 18 -13.16 -4.78 9.36
C MET A 18 -14.09 -5.89 9.87
N ALA A 19 -15.33 -5.95 9.41
CA ALA A 19 -16.27 -7.01 9.78
C ALA A 19 -15.79 -8.39 9.29
N LEU A 20 -15.28 -8.50 8.05
CA LEU A 20 -14.69 -9.73 7.54
C LEU A 20 -13.44 -10.15 8.33
N TRP A 21 -12.61 -9.19 8.74
CA TRP A 21 -11.46 -9.45 9.60
C TRP A 21 -11.88 -9.97 10.99
N LEU A 22 -12.89 -9.36 11.62
CA LEU A 22 -13.45 -9.83 12.90
C LEU A 22 -14.09 -11.22 12.78
N LEU A 23 -14.81 -11.48 11.69
CA LEU A 23 -15.38 -12.80 11.41
C LEU A 23 -14.29 -13.86 11.20
N ARG A 24 -13.15 -13.49 10.61
CA ARG A 24 -11.99 -14.36 10.48
C ARG A 24 -11.34 -14.64 11.84
N LEU A 25 -11.18 -13.62 12.69
CA LEU A 25 -10.65 -13.79 14.05
C LEU A 25 -11.54 -14.71 14.91
N ASN A 26 -12.85 -14.73 14.66
CA ASN A 26 -13.81 -15.56 15.38
C ASN A 26 -13.95 -16.99 14.81
N ARG A 27 -13.14 -17.39 13.82
CA ARG A 27 -13.06 -18.75 13.29
C ARG A 27 -11.63 -19.31 13.40
N PRO A 28 -11.18 -19.71 14.61
CA PRO A 28 -9.85 -20.28 14.82
C PRO A 28 -9.65 -21.64 14.12
N ASP A 29 -10.71 -22.26 13.58
CA ASP A 29 -10.69 -23.68 13.18
C ASP A 29 -10.49 -23.93 11.67
N LEU A 30 -10.11 -22.91 10.88
CA LEU A 30 -9.81 -23.12 9.44
C LEU A 30 -8.35 -23.52 9.21
N ALA A 31 -8.12 -24.80 9.51
CA ALA A 31 -7.15 -25.75 8.94
C ALA A 31 -5.62 -25.52 9.10
N PRO A 32 -4.88 -26.59 9.48
CA PRO A 32 -3.42 -26.59 9.62
C PRO A 32 -2.70 -26.42 8.28
N ALA A 33 -1.42 -26.06 8.37
CA ALA A 33 -0.46 -25.63 7.32
C ALA A 33 -0.46 -26.35 5.95
N GLU A 34 -1.18 -27.45 5.74
CA GLU A 34 -1.23 -28.20 4.48
C GLU A 34 -2.04 -27.52 3.36
N THR A 35 -2.98 -26.63 3.70
CA THR A 35 -3.79 -25.87 2.71
C THR A 35 -3.21 -24.50 2.37
N ALA A 36 -1.91 -24.27 2.59
CA ALA A 36 -1.25 -23.05 2.16
C ALA A 36 -1.32 -22.94 0.63
N GLY A 37 -2.15 -22.01 0.14
CA GLY A 37 -2.34 -21.75 -1.29
C GLY A 37 -1.04 -21.32 -1.98
N PRO A 38 -1.00 -21.30 -3.32
CA PRO A 38 0.22 -20.98 -4.07
C PRO A 38 0.82 -19.61 -3.70
N LEU A 39 -0.02 -18.62 -3.38
CA LEU A 39 0.42 -17.31 -2.89
C LEU A 39 1.06 -17.38 -1.50
N THR A 40 0.50 -18.19 -0.60
CA THR A 40 1.04 -18.38 0.76
C THR A 40 2.42 -19.01 0.71
N ARG A 41 2.63 -20.01 -0.16
CA ARG A 41 3.95 -20.64 -0.37
C ARG A 41 4.96 -19.69 -0.99
N LEU A 42 4.53 -18.79 -1.88
CA LEU A 42 5.40 -17.78 -2.47
C LEU A 42 5.85 -16.75 -1.41
N LEU A 43 4.91 -16.27 -0.59
CA LEU A 43 5.18 -15.33 0.49
C LEU A 43 6.04 -15.93 1.61
N GLN A 44 6.00 -17.25 1.81
CA GLN A 44 6.86 -17.96 2.76
C GLN A 44 8.30 -18.17 2.26
N ARG A 45 8.62 -17.84 1.00
CA ARG A 45 10.00 -17.97 0.51
C ARG A 45 10.91 -16.97 1.24
N PRO A 46 12.06 -17.40 1.78
CA PRO A 46 12.95 -16.53 2.56
C PRO A 46 13.49 -15.34 1.76
N ALA A 47 13.69 -15.50 0.44
CA ALA A 47 14.08 -14.40 -0.44
C ALA A 47 12.98 -13.32 -0.58
N VAL A 48 11.71 -13.74 -0.62
CA VAL A 48 10.56 -12.83 -0.73
C VAL A 48 10.31 -12.16 0.63
N GLN A 49 10.36 -12.92 1.73
CA GLN A 49 10.24 -12.36 3.08
C GLN A 49 11.34 -11.35 3.39
N GLY A 50 12.60 -11.67 3.04
CA GLY A 50 13.73 -10.75 3.22
C GLY A 50 13.63 -9.49 2.35
N GLY A 51 13.12 -9.60 1.13
CA GLY A 51 12.85 -8.44 0.28
C GLY A 51 11.73 -7.55 0.83
N LEU A 52 10.64 -8.16 1.28
CA LEU A 52 9.49 -7.44 1.84
C LEU A 52 9.84 -6.78 3.17
N SER A 53 10.58 -7.45 4.06
CA SER A 53 11.03 -6.87 5.33
C SER A 53 11.96 -5.68 5.09
N ARG A 54 12.84 -5.74 4.10
CA ARG A 54 13.70 -4.60 3.71
C ARG A 54 12.91 -3.42 3.16
N TYR A 55 11.98 -3.69 2.26
CA TYR A 55 11.14 -2.67 1.63
C TYR A 55 10.22 -1.97 2.64
N VAL A 56 9.67 -2.72 3.60
CA VAL A 56 8.63 -2.24 4.52
C VAL A 56 9.18 -1.86 5.91
N LEU A 57 10.06 -2.67 6.49
CA LEU A 57 10.45 -2.63 7.90
C LEU A 57 11.85 -2.09 8.18
N GLU A 58 12.81 -2.18 7.24
CA GLU A 58 14.17 -1.67 7.44
C GLU A 58 14.27 -0.16 7.19
N LYS A 59 13.60 0.63 8.03
CA LYS A 59 13.68 2.10 8.00
C LYS A 59 13.74 2.67 9.42
N GLY A 60 14.60 3.68 9.61
CA GLY A 60 14.69 4.44 10.86
C GLY A 60 13.41 5.24 11.15
N THR A 61 13.20 5.64 12.42
CA THR A 61 11.99 6.35 12.86
C THR A 61 11.71 7.62 12.05
N ALA A 62 12.74 8.44 11.79
CA ALA A 62 12.62 9.65 10.98
C ALA A 62 12.16 9.36 9.54
N ALA A 63 12.69 8.31 8.91
CA ALA A 63 12.28 7.90 7.57
C ALA A 63 10.82 7.42 7.55
N ASN A 64 10.37 6.71 8.58
CA ASN A 64 8.97 6.29 8.67
C ASN A 64 8.01 7.46 8.87
N LEU A 65 8.40 8.46 9.68
CA LEU A 65 7.63 9.70 9.84
C LEU A 65 7.60 10.50 8.52
N GLY A 66 8.72 10.60 7.81
CA GLY A 66 8.78 11.24 6.49
C GLY A 66 7.88 10.55 5.47
N LEU A 67 7.87 9.22 5.41
CA LEU A 67 6.98 8.45 4.53
C LEU A 67 5.50 8.59 4.91
N LEU A 68 5.19 8.69 6.22
CA LEU A 68 3.83 9.00 6.67
C LEU A 68 3.40 10.40 6.22
N ALA A 69 4.23 11.41 6.48
CA ALA A 69 3.97 12.78 6.07
C ALA A 69 3.78 12.89 4.55
N LEU A 70 4.64 12.22 3.77
CA LEU A 70 4.54 12.21 2.31
C LEU A 70 3.24 11.54 1.83
N ARG A 71 2.83 10.41 2.44
CA ARG A 71 1.54 9.76 2.13
C ARG A 71 0.36 10.67 2.41
N LEU A 72 0.36 11.35 3.56
CA LEU A 72 -0.71 12.28 3.91
C LEU A 72 -0.74 13.50 2.98
N ALA A 73 0.42 14.08 2.67
CA ALA A 73 0.51 15.25 1.80
C ALA A 73 0.03 14.94 0.37
N ILE A 74 0.52 13.86 -0.23
CA ILE A 74 0.12 13.45 -1.58
C ILE A 74 -1.34 12.99 -1.58
N GLY A 75 -1.72 12.11 -0.65
CA GLY A 75 -3.07 11.55 -0.61
C GLY A 75 -4.15 12.61 -0.38
N LEU A 76 -3.98 13.52 0.59
CA LEU A 76 -5.01 14.52 0.87
C LEU A 76 -5.21 15.48 -0.31
N MET A 77 -4.14 15.91 -0.97
CA MET A 77 -4.26 16.81 -2.12
C MET A 77 -4.81 16.08 -3.36
N MET A 78 -4.43 14.82 -3.57
CA MET A 78 -4.92 14.05 -4.71
C MET A 78 -6.40 13.67 -4.61
N ILE A 79 -6.98 13.64 -3.40
CA ILE A 79 -8.43 13.53 -3.23
C ILE A 79 -9.14 14.70 -3.92
N HIS A 80 -8.63 15.93 -3.76
CA HIS A 80 -9.23 17.11 -4.39
C HIS A 80 -9.22 17.00 -5.91
N HIS A 81 -8.07 16.62 -6.50
CA HIS A 81 -7.97 16.41 -7.95
C HIS A 81 -8.91 15.32 -8.47
N GLY A 82 -9.01 14.19 -7.76
CA GLY A 82 -9.93 13.13 -8.13
C GLY A 82 -11.40 13.55 -8.03
N GLN A 83 -11.74 14.35 -7.01
CA GLN A 83 -13.09 14.88 -6.81
C GLN A 83 -13.49 15.85 -7.92
N ASP A 84 -12.60 16.74 -8.34
CA ASP A 84 -12.88 17.68 -9.42
C ASP A 84 -13.17 16.94 -10.74
N LYS A 85 -12.42 15.85 -11.01
CA LYS A 85 -12.66 14.99 -12.18
C LYS A 85 -14.02 14.28 -12.10
N LEU A 86 -14.40 13.79 -10.92
CA LEU A 86 -15.68 13.11 -10.70
C LEU A 86 -16.87 14.07 -10.58
N ALA A 87 -16.64 15.37 -10.34
CA ALA A 87 -17.69 16.37 -10.30
C ALA A 87 -18.28 16.62 -11.69
N ASN A 88 -17.45 16.66 -12.73
CA ASN A 88 -17.89 16.76 -14.12
C ASN A 88 -17.02 15.89 -15.06
N PRO A 89 -17.24 14.57 -15.06
CA PRO A 89 -16.41 13.63 -15.81
C PRO A 89 -16.56 13.80 -17.33
N GLN A 90 -17.71 14.31 -17.79
CA GLN A 90 -17.93 14.59 -19.21
C GLN A 90 -17.04 15.73 -19.69
N ALA A 91 -17.04 16.87 -18.97
CA ALA A 91 -16.18 17.99 -19.32
C ALA A 91 -14.70 17.61 -19.24
N PHE A 92 -14.30 16.82 -18.24
CA PHE A 92 -12.93 16.32 -18.13
C PHE A 92 -12.56 15.41 -19.32
N ALA A 93 -13.46 14.50 -19.71
CA ALA A 93 -13.26 13.62 -20.86
C ALA A 93 -13.05 14.42 -22.15
N ASP A 94 -13.91 15.40 -22.41
CA ASP A 94 -13.88 16.20 -23.63
C ASP A 94 -12.64 17.11 -23.68
N THR A 95 -12.19 17.63 -22.53
CA THR A 95 -11.07 18.58 -22.44
C THR A 95 -9.71 17.91 -22.39
N TYR A 96 -9.57 16.79 -21.69
CA TYR A 96 -8.26 16.20 -21.39
C TYR A 96 -8.04 14.82 -22.01
N VAL A 97 -9.11 14.03 -22.20
CA VAL A 97 -8.98 12.64 -22.66
C VAL A 97 -9.21 12.51 -24.17
N ALA A 98 -10.22 13.21 -24.71
CA ALA A 98 -10.51 13.21 -26.14
C ALA A 98 -9.36 13.76 -27.00
N PRO A 99 -8.63 14.83 -26.60
CA PRO A 99 -7.47 15.30 -27.37
C PRO A 99 -6.30 14.30 -27.41
N LEU A 100 -6.25 13.36 -26.46
CA LEU A 100 -5.26 12.28 -26.47
C LEU A 100 -5.61 11.15 -27.44
N HIS A 101 -6.75 11.25 -28.15
CA HIS A 101 -7.24 10.25 -29.10
C HIS A 101 -7.38 8.85 -28.48
N LEU A 102 -7.67 8.79 -27.18
CA LEU A 102 -7.87 7.53 -26.46
C LEU A 102 -9.29 6.98 -26.68
N PRO A 103 -9.46 5.66 -26.75
CA PRO A 103 -10.78 5.05 -26.85
C PRO A 103 -11.57 5.25 -25.56
N PHE A 104 -12.88 5.48 -25.69
CA PHE A 104 -13.83 5.67 -24.57
C PHE A 104 -13.44 6.79 -23.59
N PRO A 105 -13.38 8.07 -24.02
CA PRO A 105 -12.92 9.19 -23.19
C PRO A 105 -13.63 9.31 -21.84
N LEU A 106 -14.96 9.11 -21.83
CA LEU A 106 -15.77 9.19 -20.62
C LEU A 106 -15.44 8.09 -19.60
N LEU A 107 -15.20 6.86 -20.08
CA LEU A 107 -14.81 5.75 -19.20
C LEU A 107 -13.45 6.02 -18.57
N LEU A 108 -12.49 6.49 -19.36
CA LEU A 108 -11.15 6.84 -18.87
C LEU A 108 -11.17 8.02 -17.91
N ALA A 109 -12.08 8.98 -18.09
CA ALA A 109 -12.31 10.07 -17.12
C ALA A 109 -12.75 9.52 -15.76
N TYR A 110 -13.71 8.59 -15.74
CA TYR A 110 -14.11 7.91 -14.50
C TYR A 110 -12.96 7.11 -13.89
N VAL A 111 -12.25 6.32 -14.69
CA VAL A 111 -11.09 5.54 -14.22
C VAL A 111 -10.03 6.44 -13.60
N ALA A 112 -9.71 7.58 -14.22
CA ALA A 112 -8.74 8.54 -13.68
C ALA A 112 -9.24 9.12 -12.35
N GLY A 113 -10.48 9.59 -12.28
CA GLY A 113 -11.05 10.16 -11.06
C GLY A 113 -11.12 9.14 -9.90
N PHE A 114 -11.60 7.93 -10.16
CA PHE A 114 -11.64 6.87 -9.14
C PHE A 114 -10.24 6.40 -8.73
N SER A 115 -9.29 6.30 -9.67
CA SER A 115 -7.91 5.93 -9.35
C SER A 115 -7.26 6.93 -8.41
N GLU A 116 -7.55 8.23 -8.58
CA GLU A 116 -7.01 9.27 -7.71
C GLU A 116 -7.69 9.27 -6.35
N VAL A 117 -9.02 9.18 -6.27
CA VAL A 117 -9.72 9.16 -4.97
C VAL A 117 -9.39 7.89 -4.19
N VAL A 118 -9.58 6.72 -4.79
CA VAL A 118 -9.34 5.43 -4.11
C VAL A 118 -7.85 5.25 -3.83
N GLY A 119 -6.97 5.56 -4.78
CA GLY A 119 -5.53 5.48 -4.60
C GLY A 119 -5.03 6.38 -3.48
N SER A 120 -5.61 7.58 -3.34
CA SER A 120 -5.28 8.49 -2.24
C SER A 120 -5.68 7.96 -0.88
N TRP A 121 -6.87 7.37 -0.75
CA TRP A 121 -7.28 6.73 0.50
C TRP A 121 -6.41 5.54 0.88
N LEU A 122 -6.02 4.72 -0.09
CA LEU A 122 -5.07 3.63 0.10
C LEU A 122 -3.73 4.15 0.63
N LEU A 123 -3.22 5.26 0.07
CA LEU A 123 -2.00 5.91 0.56
C LEU A 123 -2.15 6.45 1.98
N ILE A 124 -3.24 7.18 2.28
CA ILE A 124 -3.47 7.80 3.60
C ILE A 124 -3.50 6.74 4.70
N LEU A 125 -4.26 5.66 4.48
CA LEU A 125 -4.30 4.56 5.43
C LEU A 125 -2.97 3.77 5.44
N GLY A 126 -2.24 3.78 4.33
CA GLY A 126 -1.08 2.90 4.16
C GLY A 126 -1.51 1.45 4.02
N LEU A 127 -2.61 1.22 3.30
CA LEU A 127 -3.14 -0.10 2.95
C LEU A 127 -3.01 -0.28 1.45
N LEU A 128 -2.36 -1.35 1.00
CA LEU A 128 -2.00 -1.56 -0.41
C LEU A 128 -1.32 -0.31 -1.01
N THR A 129 -0.41 0.29 -0.24
CA THR A 129 0.27 1.54 -0.57
C THR A 129 0.96 1.49 -1.94
N PRO A 130 1.62 0.40 -2.37
CA PRO A 130 2.17 0.32 -3.73
C PRO A 130 1.10 0.42 -4.81
N LEU A 131 -0.09 -0.13 -4.59
CA LEU A 131 -1.19 -0.04 -5.54
C LEU A 131 -1.77 1.38 -5.60
N GLY A 132 -1.96 2.03 -4.44
CA GLY A 132 -2.40 3.41 -4.36
C GLY A 132 -1.38 4.39 -4.98
N ALA A 133 -0.09 4.18 -4.71
CA ALA A 133 1.00 4.95 -5.31
C ALA A 133 1.03 4.77 -6.83
N LEU A 134 0.93 3.53 -7.32
CA LEU A 134 0.91 3.22 -8.75
C LEU A 134 -0.28 3.88 -9.46
N ALA A 135 -1.46 3.87 -8.84
CA ALA A 135 -2.64 4.52 -9.38
C ALA A 135 -2.42 6.03 -9.59
N ILE A 136 -1.90 6.73 -8.57
CA ILE A 136 -1.61 8.17 -8.65
C ILE A 136 -0.45 8.44 -9.62
N THR A 137 0.62 7.65 -9.59
CA THR A 137 1.74 7.78 -10.54
C THR A 137 1.24 7.62 -11.98
N GLY A 138 0.36 6.66 -12.23
CA GLY A 138 -0.24 6.45 -13.56
C GLY A 138 -1.05 7.66 -14.03
N THR A 139 -1.94 8.20 -13.19
CA THR A 139 -2.75 9.36 -13.58
C THR A 139 -1.91 10.62 -13.75
N MET A 140 -0.91 10.83 -12.91
CA MET A 140 0.04 11.95 -13.05
C MET A 140 0.94 11.81 -14.28
N ALA A 141 1.33 10.60 -14.66
CA ALA A 141 2.10 10.37 -15.89
C ALA A 141 1.28 10.74 -17.15
N VAL A 142 0.00 10.34 -17.19
CA VAL A 142 -0.91 10.73 -18.28
C VAL A 142 -1.15 12.24 -18.28
N ALA A 143 -1.33 12.86 -17.10
CA ALA A 143 -1.47 14.30 -16.99
C ALA A 143 -0.22 15.06 -17.47
N ALA A 144 0.97 14.60 -17.10
CA ALA A 144 2.24 15.17 -17.56
C ALA A 144 2.36 15.08 -19.09
N TYR A 145 2.05 13.92 -19.65
CA TYR A 145 2.05 13.71 -21.10
C TYR A 145 1.09 14.68 -21.81
N HIS A 146 -0.15 14.79 -21.32
CA HIS A 146 -1.13 15.73 -21.86
C HIS A 146 -0.62 17.17 -21.83
N HIS A 147 -0.11 17.64 -20.69
CA HIS A 147 0.38 19.02 -20.56
C HIS A 147 1.57 19.32 -21.44
N ILE A 148 2.50 18.38 -21.61
CA ILE A 148 3.64 18.53 -22.53
C ILE A 148 3.15 18.67 -23.97
N LEU A 149 2.14 17.90 -24.38
CA LEU A 149 1.58 17.98 -25.73
C LEU A 149 0.84 19.30 -25.99
N THR A 150 0.04 19.77 -25.03
CA THR A 150 -0.83 20.94 -25.24
C THR A 150 -0.14 22.26 -24.98
N ALA A 151 0.79 22.30 -24.03
CA ALA A 151 1.41 23.53 -23.54
C ALA A 151 2.95 23.54 -23.66
N GLY A 152 3.56 22.46 -24.17
CA GLY A 152 5.01 22.30 -24.20
C GLY A 152 5.61 22.18 -22.79
N LEU A 153 6.87 22.58 -22.64
CA LEU A 153 7.56 22.61 -21.34
C LEU A 153 7.21 23.86 -20.52
N ASN A 154 5.92 24.14 -20.36
CA ASN A 154 5.47 25.20 -19.47
C ASN A 154 5.65 24.77 -18.00
N ILE A 155 6.72 25.26 -17.38
CA ILE A 155 7.11 24.88 -16.01
C ILE A 155 6.01 25.17 -14.99
N TYR A 156 5.28 26.29 -15.12
CA TYR A 156 4.23 26.66 -14.18
C TYR A 156 3.08 25.64 -14.13
N VAL A 157 2.81 24.98 -15.25
CA VAL A 157 1.76 23.95 -15.34
C VAL A 157 2.32 22.58 -14.91
N LEU A 158 3.57 22.28 -15.27
CA LEU A 158 4.19 21.00 -14.97
C LEU A 158 4.68 20.86 -13.53
N GLU A 159 4.93 21.96 -12.82
CA GLU A 159 5.48 21.94 -11.45
C GLU A 159 4.64 21.06 -10.53
N LEU A 160 3.33 21.30 -10.46
CA LEU A 160 2.44 20.54 -9.60
C LEU A 160 2.33 19.07 -10.01
N VAL A 161 2.27 18.81 -11.32
CA VAL A 161 2.18 17.45 -11.87
C VAL A 161 3.44 16.65 -11.55
N VAL A 162 4.62 17.26 -11.72
CA VAL A 162 5.91 16.62 -11.44
C VAL A 162 6.10 16.41 -9.94
N LEU A 163 5.62 17.31 -9.08
CA LEU A 163 5.65 17.11 -7.62
C LEU A 163 4.80 15.91 -7.18
N TYR A 164 3.57 15.77 -7.71
CA TYR A 164 2.73 14.61 -7.41
C TYR A 164 3.26 13.33 -8.05
N LEU A 165 3.77 13.39 -9.29
CA LEU A 165 4.38 12.26 -9.96
C LEU A 165 5.61 11.77 -9.19
N GLY A 166 6.53 12.67 -8.85
CA GLY A 166 7.74 12.38 -8.10
C GLY A 166 7.45 11.88 -6.69
N GLY A 167 6.50 12.50 -5.98
CA GLY A 167 6.10 12.09 -4.64
C GLY A 167 5.42 10.71 -4.61
N SER A 168 4.48 10.45 -5.52
CA SER A 168 3.83 9.13 -5.64
C SER A 168 4.81 8.05 -6.09
N LEU A 169 5.70 8.36 -7.05
CA LEU A 169 6.74 7.43 -7.49
C LEU A 169 7.74 7.15 -6.38
N ALA A 170 8.13 8.15 -5.58
CA ALA A 170 8.97 7.94 -4.40
C ALA A 170 8.28 7.01 -3.40
N LEU A 171 6.98 7.16 -3.15
CA LEU A 171 6.21 6.23 -2.30
C LEU A 171 6.15 4.82 -2.90
N LEU A 172 6.02 4.69 -4.22
CA LEU A 172 6.04 3.40 -4.91
C LEU A 172 7.41 2.71 -4.77
N LEU A 173 8.52 3.45 -4.87
CA LEU A 173 9.88 2.90 -4.82
C LEU A 173 10.39 2.68 -3.39
N LEU A 174 10.07 3.58 -2.46
CA LEU A 174 10.49 3.47 -1.06
C LEU A 174 9.55 2.56 -0.26
N GLY A 175 8.31 2.42 -0.69
CA GLY A 175 7.31 1.60 -0.04
C GLY A 175 6.56 2.26 1.11
N PRO A 176 5.67 1.50 1.77
CA PRO A 176 4.72 2.00 2.76
C PRO A 176 5.35 2.50 4.07
N GLY A 177 6.53 1.98 4.41
CA GLY A 177 7.16 2.18 5.72
C GLY A 177 6.42 1.49 6.87
N ARG A 178 7.01 1.54 8.07
CA ARG A 178 6.50 0.84 9.27
C ARG A 178 5.20 1.40 9.83
N LEU A 179 4.97 2.71 9.66
CA LEU A 179 3.77 3.41 10.15
C LEU A 179 2.61 3.30 9.15
N SER A 180 2.26 2.09 8.76
CA SER A 180 1.24 1.79 7.74
C SER A 180 0.54 0.48 8.10
N PHE A 181 -0.67 0.24 7.59
CA PHE A 181 -1.33 -1.05 7.74
C PHE A 181 -0.55 -2.16 7.03
N ASP A 182 0.02 -1.90 5.86
CA ASP A 182 0.92 -2.84 5.18
C ASP A 182 2.13 -3.22 6.04
N GLY A 183 2.66 -2.26 6.78
CA GLY A 183 3.75 -2.43 7.74
C GLY A 183 3.36 -3.31 8.93
N ALA A 184 2.18 -3.07 9.50
CA ALA A 184 1.65 -3.89 10.59
C ALA A 184 1.45 -5.35 10.14
N ILE A 185 0.82 -5.57 8.99
CA ILE A 185 0.59 -6.92 8.42
C ILE A 185 1.92 -7.62 8.14
N THR A 186 2.88 -6.93 7.53
CA THR A 186 4.20 -7.50 7.23
C THR A 186 4.96 -7.87 8.51
N ALA A 187 4.88 -7.02 9.55
CA ALA A 187 5.51 -7.31 10.83
C ALA A 187 4.93 -8.55 11.52
N GLU A 188 3.63 -8.78 11.39
CA GLU A 188 2.96 -9.97 11.94
C GLU A 188 3.36 -11.25 11.18
N LEU A 189 3.36 -11.21 9.84
CA LEU A 189 3.77 -12.35 9.01
C LEU A 189 5.23 -12.77 9.24
N VAL A 190 6.12 -11.80 9.48
CA VAL A 190 7.53 -12.07 9.79
C VAL A 190 7.69 -12.61 11.21
N ARG A 191 6.85 -12.21 12.17
CA ARG A 191 6.86 -12.79 13.52
C ARG A 191 6.41 -14.24 13.50
N GLU A 192 5.34 -14.56 12.77
CA GLU A 192 4.82 -15.92 12.67
C GLU A 192 5.82 -16.90 12.04
N SER A 193 6.63 -16.46 11.07
CA SER A 193 7.67 -17.31 10.48
C SER A 193 8.85 -17.57 11.42
N VAL A 194 9.13 -16.67 12.37
CA VAL A 194 10.19 -16.82 13.38
C VAL A 194 9.72 -17.65 14.58
N ASP A 195 8.46 -17.50 15.00
CA ASP A 195 7.86 -18.17 16.16
C ASP A 195 7.10 -19.46 15.81
N GLY A 196 7.39 -20.09 14.66
CA GLY A 196 6.74 -21.33 14.19
C GLY A 196 6.54 -22.37 15.30
N PRO A 197 5.50 -23.23 15.19
CA PRO A 197 4.79 -23.82 16.32
C PRO A 197 5.69 -24.14 17.50
N ARG A 198 5.59 -23.33 18.56
CA ARG A 198 6.09 -23.73 19.88
C ARG A 198 5.18 -24.86 20.34
N ASP A 199 5.44 -26.07 19.86
CA ASP A 199 5.11 -27.29 20.60
C ASP A 199 5.49 -26.98 22.04
N GLY A 200 4.55 -27.11 22.97
CA GLY A 200 4.70 -26.76 24.39
C GLY A 200 5.75 -27.57 25.15
N ARG A 201 6.84 -28.00 24.51
CA ARG A 201 8.02 -28.52 25.17
C ARG A 201 8.72 -27.34 25.84
N PRO A 202 8.89 -27.36 27.17
CA PRO A 202 9.70 -26.36 27.84
C PRO A 202 11.07 -26.33 27.19
N ALA A 203 11.58 -25.11 26.95
CA ALA A 203 12.90 -24.86 26.39
C ALA A 203 13.88 -25.84 27.02
N ALA A 204 14.50 -26.70 26.20
CA ALA A 204 15.53 -27.59 26.66
C ALA A 204 16.59 -26.71 27.34
N GLN A 205 16.64 -26.80 28.67
CA GLN A 205 17.68 -26.15 29.46
C GLN A 205 19.02 -26.53 28.83
N PRO A 206 19.96 -25.58 28.68
CA PRO A 206 21.29 -25.93 28.23
C PRO A 206 21.81 -27.01 29.17
N GLN A 207 22.03 -28.21 28.63
CA GLN A 207 22.58 -29.31 29.41
C GLN A 207 23.91 -28.83 29.96
N ALA A 208 23.92 -28.54 31.26
CA ALA A 208 25.14 -28.33 32.00
C ALA A 208 25.98 -29.58 31.76
N VAL A 209 27.06 -29.42 31.01
CA VAL A 209 28.08 -30.45 30.86
C VAL A 209 28.60 -30.70 32.27
N ALA A 210 28.09 -31.77 32.89
CA ALA A 210 28.60 -32.29 34.13
C ALA A 210 30.02 -32.77 33.85
N VAL A 211 30.99 -31.90 34.11
CA VAL A 211 32.39 -32.29 34.24
C VAL A 211 32.46 -33.14 35.50
N SER A 212 32.33 -34.45 35.29
CA SER A 212 32.53 -35.48 36.30
C SER A 212 33.92 -35.32 36.89
N ALA A 213 33.96 -34.84 38.13
CA ALA A 213 35.10 -35.01 39.02
C ALA A 213 35.32 -36.52 39.24
N GLY A 214 36.30 -37.09 38.53
CA GLY A 214 36.85 -38.41 38.81
C GLY A 214 38.14 -38.26 39.61
N GLN A 215 38.05 -38.38 40.93
CA GLN A 215 39.18 -38.65 41.82
C GLN A 215 39.53 -40.14 41.79
N GLY A 216 40.83 -40.46 41.74
CA GLY A 216 41.43 -41.56 42.50
C GLY A 216 41.74 -42.87 41.77
N ALA A 217 43.00 -43.03 41.37
CA ALA A 217 43.90 -44.08 41.88
C ALA A 217 45.36 -43.68 41.60
#